data_AF-A0A949PAC0-F1
#
_entry.id   AF-A0A949PAC0-F1
#
_cell.length_a   1.000
_cell.length_b   1.000
_cell.length_c   1.000
_cell.angle_alpha   90.00
_cell.angle_beta   90.00
_cell.angle_gamma   90.00
#
_symmetry.space_group_name_H-M   'P 1'
#
loop_
_entity.id
_entity.type
_entity.pdbx_description
1 polymer ?
#
loop_
_entity_poly.entity_id
_entity_poly.type
_entity_poly.pdbx_seq_one_letter_code
_entity_poly.pdbx_strand_id
1 'polypeptide(L)'
;GRSEWKSKKALEVLTVLASFGSAGGRREQIVEAVWPGREPEKGRTLLRTALSDIRRVLEPARPAGEASRFLTAQDDIIVLDGILDLDRLDDVASTDPAAAFSELNFGVASVVVDAEWAQEWLPRVERLTLLAASRVPENAERPQRIEALEALIVAEPWQRSHYDGLADLLRIAGDEAKAAEVERRWFADD
;
A
#
# COMPACT_ATOMS: atom_id res chain seq x y z
N GLY A 1 1.65 -13.83 -1.55
CA GLY A 1 1.57 -12.81 -0.48
C GLY A 1 2.61 -13.04 0.61
N ARG A 2 3.49 -12.06 0.90
CA ARG A 2 4.71 -12.04 1.77
C ARG A 2 5.68 -13.25 1.71
N SER A 3 5.23 -14.50 1.76
CA SER A 3 6.08 -15.70 1.78
C SER A 3 6.87 -15.94 0.49
N GLU A 4 6.42 -15.37 -0.63
CA GLU A 4 7.09 -15.47 -1.94
C GLU A 4 8.26 -14.49 -2.08
N TRP A 5 8.26 -13.40 -1.29
CA TRP A 5 9.26 -12.35 -1.34
C TRP A 5 10.42 -12.64 -0.39
N LYS A 6 11.52 -13.17 -0.93
CA LYS A 6 12.71 -13.53 -0.13
C LYS A 6 13.56 -12.34 0.30
N SER A 7 13.32 -11.13 -0.23
CA SER A 7 14.17 -9.96 -0.03
C SER A 7 13.34 -8.69 0.23
N LYS A 8 13.49 -8.10 1.42
CA LYS A 8 12.92 -6.78 1.76
C LYS A 8 13.41 -5.70 0.79
N LYS A 9 14.66 -5.78 0.34
CA LYS A 9 15.23 -4.84 -0.64
C LYS A 9 14.63 -4.98 -2.04
N ALA A 10 14.19 -6.18 -2.44
CA ALA A 10 13.46 -6.35 -3.69
C ALA A 10 12.09 -5.66 -3.63
N LEU A 11 11.41 -5.73 -2.48
CA LEU A 11 10.16 -4.99 -2.26
C LEU A 11 10.40 -3.47 -2.25
N GLU A 12 11.44 -2.98 -1.58
CA GLU A 12 11.79 -1.55 -1.60
C GLU A 12 12.06 -1.04 -3.03
N VAL A 13 12.80 -1.80 -3.85
CA VAL A 13 12.98 -1.46 -5.28
C VAL A 13 11.65 -1.45 -6.03
N LEU A 14 10.78 -2.44 -5.82
CA LEU A 14 9.48 -2.49 -6.47
C LEU A 14 8.63 -1.26 -6.13
N THR A 15 8.61 -0.86 -4.85
CA THR A 15 7.83 0.30 -4.41
C THR A 15 8.41 1.61 -4.94
N VAL A 16 9.74 1.78 -4.97
CA VAL A 16 10.39 2.92 -5.63
C VAL A 16 10.04 2.98 -7.11
N LEU A 17 10.04 1.85 -7.81
CA LEU A 17 9.65 1.81 -9.22
C LEU A 17 8.18 2.18 -9.42
N ALA A 18 7.31 1.77 -8.51
CA ALA A 18 5.90 2.13 -8.55
C ALA A 18 5.65 3.62 -8.31
N SER A 19 6.47 4.29 -7.47
CA SER A 19 6.32 5.74 -7.24
C SER A 19 6.71 6.59 -8.45
N PHE A 20 7.58 6.08 -9.34
CA PHE A 20 7.88 6.72 -10.64
C PHE A 20 6.75 6.56 -11.67
N GLY A 21 5.81 5.64 -11.45
CA GLY A 21 4.73 5.34 -12.39
C GLY A 21 5.23 4.96 -13.78
N SER A 22 4.45 5.30 -14.81
CA SER A 22 4.75 4.98 -16.21
C SER A 22 5.99 5.69 -16.78
N ALA A 23 6.51 6.72 -16.09
CA ALA A 23 7.73 7.42 -16.51
C ALA A 23 9.00 6.58 -16.26
N GLY A 24 8.96 5.68 -15.28
CA GLY A 24 10.10 4.88 -14.85
C GLY A 24 11.18 5.68 -14.12
N GLY A 25 12.06 4.96 -13.43
CA GLY A 25 13.16 5.53 -12.66
C GLY A 25 14.52 5.28 -13.31
N ARG A 26 15.45 6.24 -13.22
CA ARG A 26 16.85 5.97 -13.60
C ARG A 26 17.50 5.04 -12.59
N ARG A 27 18.41 4.16 -13.04
CA ARG A 27 19.11 3.22 -12.15
C ARG A 27 19.79 3.90 -10.99
N GLU A 28 20.46 5.02 -11.24
CA GLU A 28 21.15 5.79 -10.19
C GLU A 28 20.19 6.34 -9.15
N GLN A 29 19.02 6.86 -9.57
CA GLN A 29 17.99 7.35 -8.65
C GLN A 29 17.41 6.22 -7.79
N ILE A 30 17.14 5.06 -8.41
CA ILE A 30 16.64 3.88 -7.70
C ILE A 30 17.69 3.37 -6.70
N VAL A 31 18.97 3.35 -7.11
CA VAL A 31 20.07 2.93 -6.24
C VAL A 31 20.20 3.86 -5.04
N GLU A 32 20.21 5.18 -5.26
CA GLU A 32 20.35 6.15 -4.16
C GLU A 32 19.15 6.07 -3.21
N ALA A 33 17.93 5.89 -3.73
CA ALA A 33 16.72 5.75 -2.92
C ALA A 33 16.72 4.50 -2.03
N VAL A 34 17.20 3.36 -2.54
CA VAL A 34 17.14 2.06 -1.82
C VAL A 34 18.43 1.77 -1.03
N TRP A 35 19.57 2.28 -1.48
CA TRP A 35 20.89 2.10 -0.90
C TRP A 35 21.67 3.42 -0.92
N PRO A 36 21.34 4.37 -0.03
CA PRO A 36 21.93 5.70 -0.04
C PRO A 36 23.45 5.67 0.16
N GLY A 37 24.16 6.55 -0.56
CA GLY A 37 25.61 6.70 -0.48
C GLY A 37 26.43 5.49 -0.96
N ARG A 38 25.81 4.57 -1.71
CA ARG A 38 26.49 3.37 -2.22
C ARG A 38 27.32 3.70 -3.46
N GLU A 39 28.48 3.07 -3.56
CA GLU A 39 29.32 3.11 -4.76
C GLU A 39 28.52 2.66 -6.01
N PRO A 40 28.61 3.38 -7.15
CA PRO A 40 27.79 3.14 -8.33
C PRO A 40 27.77 1.68 -8.81
N GLU A 41 28.94 1.03 -8.91
CA GLU A 41 29.06 -0.34 -9.42
C GLU A 41 28.44 -1.37 -8.46
N LYS A 42 28.60 -1.16 -7.16
CA LYS A 42 27.95 -2.00 -6.13
C LYS A 42 26.44 -1.79 -6.13
N GLY A 43 25.99 -0.55 -6.27
CA GLY A 43 24.58 -0.21 -6.39
C GLY A 43 23.91 -0.88 -7.59
N ARG A 44 24.53 -0.79 -8.78
CA ARG A 44 24.05 -1.46 -10.00
C ARG A 44 23.95 -2.97 -9.82
N THR A 45 24.92 -3.59 -9.15
CA THR A 45 24.91 -5.03 -8.88
C THR A 45 23.76 -5.41 -7.95
N LEU A 46 23.54 -4.64 -6.87
CA LEU A 46 22.43 -4.86 -5.94
C LEU A 46 21.07 -4.68 -6.63
N LEU A 47 20.92 -3.62 -7.43
CA LEU A 47 19.72 -3.36 -8.21
C LEU A 47 19.43 -4.51 -9.18
N ARG A 48 20.44 -5.02 -9.90
CA ARG A 48 20.26 -6.16 -10.81
C ARG A 48 19.74 -7.40 -10.08
N THR A 49 20.28 -7.70 -8.90
CA THR A 49 19.82 -8.82 -8.06
C THR A 49 18.39 -8.61 -7.60
N ALA A 50 18.06 -7.43 -7.09
CA ALA A 50 16.70 -7.09 -6.67
C ALA A 50 15.69 -7.22 -7.81
N LEU A 51 16.00 -6.71 -9.00
CA LEU A 51 15.14 -6.86 -10.19
C LEU A 51 14.99 -8.32 -10.63
N SER A 52 16.03 -9.15 -10.45
CA SER A 52 15.92 -10.58 -10.73
C SER A 52 14.97 -11.26 -9.75
N ASP A 53 15.00 -10.88 -8.48
CA ASP A 53 14.09 -11.41 -7.46
C ASP A 53 12.65 -10.96 -7.72
N ILE A 54 12.44 -9.68 -8.05
CA ILE A 54 11.12 -9.15 -8.44
C ILE A 54 10.55 -9.95 -9.61
N ARG A 55 11.32 -10.17 -10.69
CA ARG A 55 10.85 -10.93 -11.86
C ARG A 55 10.47 -12.37 -11.51
N ARG A 56 11.18 -13.02 -10.59
CA ARG A 56 10.84 -14.38 -10.16
C ARG A 56 9.51 -14.45 -9.41
N VAL A 57 9.18 -13.40 -8.67
CA VAL A 57 7.91 -13.35 -7.92
C VAL A 57 6.76 -12.94 -8.83
N LEU A 58 6.94 -11.91 -9.66
CA LEU A 58 5.89 -11.43 -10.56
C LEU A 58 5.64 -12.38 -11.74
N GLU A 59 6.67 -13.10 -12.18
CA GLU A 59 6.60 -13.98 -13.35
C GLU A 59 7.24 -15.35 -13.06
N PRO A 60 6.66 -16.15 -12.15
CA PRO A 60 7.24 -17.42 -11.73
C PRO A 60 7.33 -18.44 -12.86
N ALA A 61 6.48 -18.33 -13.88
CA ALA A 61 6.46 -19.17 -15.06
C ALA A 61 7.34 -18.64 -16.22
N ARG A 62 8.01 -17.49 -16.07
CA ARG A 62 8.82 -16.90 -17.16
C ARG A 62 10.07 -17.75 -17.43
N PRO A 63 10.28 -18.19 -18.68
CA PRO A 63 11.53 -18.86 -19.06
C PRO A 63 12.77 -17.98 -18.85
N ALA A 64 13.89 -18.61 -18.53
CA ALA A 64 15.15 -17.89 -18.38
C ALA A 64 15.56 -17.21 -19.70
N GLY A 65 15.87 -15.92 -19.63
CA GLY A 65 16.30 -15.13 -20.79
C GLY A 65 15.18 -14.42 -21.57
N GLU A 66 13.91 -14.72 -21.30
CA GLU A 66 12.80 -13.99 -21.95
C GLU A 66 12.63 -12.57 -21.41
N ALA A 67 12.06 -11.67 -22.23
CA ALA A 67 11.71 -10.34 -21.76
C ALA A 67 10.67 -10.42 -20.63
N SER A 68 10.83 -9.57 -19.62
CA SER A 68 9.86 -9.44 -18.54
C SER A 68 8.67 -8.63 -19.03
N ARG A 69 7.45 -9.09 -18.72
CA ARG A 69 6.21 -8.37 -19.02
C ARG A 69 5.99 -7.20 -18.06
N PHE A 70 6.51 -7.30 -16.83
CA PHE A 70 6.29 -6.30 -15.80
C PHE A 70 7.46 -5.34 -15.58
N LEU A 71 8.68 -5.73 -15.96
CA LEU A 71 9.87 -4.90 -15.75
C LEU A 71 10.63 -4.72 -17.05
N THR A 72 10.39 -3.59 -17.71
CA THR A 72 11.14 -3.21 -18.89
C THR A 72 12.34 -2.34 -18.49
N ALA A 73 13.44 -2.53 -19.19
CA ALA A 73 14.62 -1.69 -19.06
C ALA A 73 14.91 -1.09 -20.43
N GLN A 74 14.88 0.23 -20.52
CA GLN A 74 15.27 0.98 -21.71
C GLN A 74 16.44 1.86 -21.32
N ASP A 75 17.61 1.59 -21.90
CA ASP A 75 18.87 2.22 -21.52
C ASP A 75 19.10 2.19 -20.00
N ASP A 76 19.06 3.36 -19.35
CA ASP A 76 19.24 3.52 -17.91
C ASP A 76 17.95 3.75 -17.12
N ILE A 77 16.80 3.65 -17.79
CA ILE A 77 15.48 3.76 -17.19
C ILE A 77 14.92 2.35 -16.98
N ILE A 78 14.41 2.11 -15.78
CA ILE A 78 13.64 0.92 -15.44
C ILE A 78 12.19 1.34 -15.25
N VAL A 79 11.30 0.69 -15.98
CA VAL A 79 9.86 0.92 -15.90
C VAL A 79 9.22 -0.33 -15.32
N LEU A 80 8.37 -0.12 -14.30
CA LEU A 80 7.43 -1.13 -13.85
C LEU A 80 6.19 -1.01 -14.72
N ASP A 81 6.11 -1.90 -15.71
CA ASP A 81 5.01 -2.00 -16.66
C ASP A 81 3.92 -2.89 -16.05
N GLY A 82 3.03 -2.27 -15.30
CA GLY A 82 2.02 -3.00 -14.57
C GLY A 82 1.12 -1.98 -13.90
N ILE A 83 -0.14 -2.36 -13.72
CA ILE A 83 -1.11 -1.55 -13.01
C ILE A 83 -0.72 -1.57 -11.51
N LEU A 84 0.31 -0.82 -11.13
CA LEU A 84 0.36 -0.14 -9.84
C LEU A 84 0.08 1.34 -10.09
N ASP A 85 -0.91 1.60 -10.92
CA ASP A 85 -1.37 2.93 -11.20
C ASP A 85 -2.18 3.36 -9.97
N LEU A 86 -1.62 4.25 -9.16
CA LEU A 86 -2.36 4.89 -8.07
C LEU A 86 -3.62 5.58 -8.62
N ASP A 87 -3.64 5.94 -9.91
CA ASP A 87 -4.81 6.50 -10.56
C ASP A 87 -5.85 5.41 -10.91
N ARG A 88 -5.44 4.14 -11.07
CA ARG A 88 -6.38 2.99 -11.14
C ARG A 88 -6.82 2.50 -9.76
N LEU A 89 -6.09 2.84 -8.70
CA LEU A 89 -6.59 2.64 -7.34
C LEU A 89 -7.80 3.54 -7.06
N ASP A 90 -7.90 4.71 -7.67
CA ASP A 90 -9.14 5.51 -7.65
C ASP A 90 -10.28 4.77 -8.36
N ASP A 91 -10.02 4.09 -9.49
CA ASP A 91 -11.02 3.27 -10.20
C ASP A 91 -11.44 2.04 -9.38
N VAL A 92 -10.49 1.36 -8.74
CA VAL A 92 -10.75 0.19 -7.88
C VAL A 92 -11.48 0.62 -6.62
N ALA A 93 -11.07 1.72 -5.97
CA ALA A 93 -11.79 2.32 -4.84
C ALA A 93 -13.17 2.88 -5.23
N SER A 94 -13.45 3.03 -6.53
CA SER A 94 -14.78 3.38 -7.03
C SER A 94 -15.63 2.14 -7.37
N THR A 95 -15.00 1.01 -7.72
CA THR A 95 -15.68 -0.22 -8.16
C THR A 95 -15.93 -1.19 -7.00
N ASP A 96 -14.93 -1.40 -6.16
CA ASP A 96 -14.99 -2.22 -4.94
C ASP A 96 -14.18 -1.54 -3.82
N PRO A 97 -14.80 -0.59 -3.10
CA PRO A 97 -14.14 0.19 -2.05
C PRO A 97 -13.65 -0.67 -0.88
N ALA A 98 -14.34 -1.77 -0.57
CA ALA A 98 -13.99 -2.66 0.54
C ALA A 98 -12.71 -3.44 0.23
N ALA A 99 -12.62 -4.02 -0.97
CA ALA A 99 -11.39 -4.68 -1.42
C ALA A 99 -10.22 -3.69 -1.50
N ALA A 100 -10.44 -2.50 -2.07
CA ALA A 100 -9.44 -1.45 -2.16
C ALA A 100 -8.90 -1.05 -0.79
N PHE A 101 -9.79 -0.82 0.18
CA PHE A 101 -9.42 -0.47 1.55
C PHE A 101 -8.58 -1.57 2.19
N SER A 102 -9.00 -2.84 2.13
CA SER A 102 -8.23 -3.96 2.68
C SER A 102 -6.84 -4.08 2.04
N GLU A 103 -6.73 -3.93 0.72
CA GLU A 103 -5.44 -4.00 0.04
C GLU A 103 -4.49 -2.85 0.42
N LEU A 104 -5.00 -1.63 0.52
CA LEU A 104 -4.20 -0.46 0.87
C LEU A 104 -3.80 -0.45 2.35
N ASN A 105 -4.76 -0.74 3.24
CA ASN A 105 -4.57 -0.69 4.68
C ASN A 105 -3.59 -1.76 5.18
N PHE A 106 -3.59 -2.96 4.58
CA PHE A 106 -2.74 -4.07 5.04
C PHE A 106 -1.59 -4.42 4.09
N GLY A 107 -1.75 -4.22 2.78
CA GLY A 107 -0.81 -4.67 1.76
C GLY A 107 0.34 -3.71 1.51
N VAL A 108 0.05 -2.41 1.38
CA VAL A 108 1.02 -1.40 0.90
C VAL A 108 1.69 -0.66 2.04
N ALA A 109 0.91 -0.17 3.02
CA ALA A 109 1.44 0.65 4.11
C ALA A 109 2.43 -0.10 5.02
N SER A 110 2.32 -1.42 5.15
CA SER A 110 3.14 -2.23 6.06
C SER A 110 4.57 -2.50 5.57
N VAL A 111 4.90 -2.21 4.30
CA VAL A 111 6.18 -2.60 3.68
C VAL A 111 7.20 -1.45 3.63
N VAL A 112 6.78 -0.19 3.77
CA VAL A 112 7.52 0.98 3.26
C VAL A 112 7.95 1.98 4.36
N VAL A 113 7.65 1.70 5.63
CA VAL A 113 7.61 2.69 6.72
C VAL A 113 8.97 3.35 7.07
N ASP A 114 10.11 2.78 6.67
CA ASP A 114 11.44 3.26 7.13
C ASP A 114 12.29 4.00 6.08
N ALA A 115 11.77 4.27 4.87
CA ALA A 115 12.57 4.87 3.80
C ALA A 115 12.31 6.39 3.64
N GLU A 116 13.37 7.18 3.47
CA GLU A 116 13.28 8.66 3.36
C GLU A 116 12.42 9.10 2.15
N TRP A 117 12.53 8.39 1.03
CA TRP A 117 11.69 8.62 -0.15
C TRP A 117 10.21 8.24 0.06
N ALA A 118 9.90 7.43 1.08
CA ALA A 118 8.52 7.07 1.41
C ALA A 118 7.74 8.27 1.99
N GLN A 119 8.44 9.30 2.49
CA GLN A 119 7.80 10.49 3.05
C GLN A 119 6.93 11.23 2.03
N GLU A 120 7.27 11.18 0.74
CA GLU A 120 6.46 11.78 -0.32
C GLU A 120 5.30 10.88 -0.77
N TRP A 121 5.40 9.57 -0.51
CA TRP A 121 4.47 8.55 -1.00
C TRP A 121 3.41 8.16 0.03
N LEU A 122 3.79 8.09 1.30
CA LEU A 122 2.91 7.75 2.42
C LEU A 122 1.68 8.66 2.50
N PRO A 123 1.77 10.00 2.36
CA PRO A 123 0.58 10.85 2.38
C PRO A 123 -0.41 10.53 1.26
N ARG A 124 0.09 10.10 0.08
CA ARG A 124 -0.77 9.72 -1.05
C ARG A 124 -1.46 8.38 -0.80
N VAL A 125 -0.76 7.41 -0.24
CA VAL A 125 -1.35 6.11 0.15
C VAL A 125 -2.36 6.31 1.27
N GLU A 126 -2.02 7.08 2.31
CA GLU A 126 -2.93 7.42 3.40
C GLU A 126 -4.21 8.07 2.89
N ARG A 127 -4.09 9.08 2.01
CA ARG A 127 -5.25 9.71 1.36
C ARG A 127 -6.13 8.71 0.62
N LEU A 128 -5.55 7.79 -0.14
CA LEU A 128 -6.30 6.78 -0.89
C LEU A 128 -6.94 5.74 0.04
N THR A 129 -6.25 5.32 1.09
CA THR A 129 -6.79 4.43 2.13
C THR A 129 -8.00 5.06 2.80
N LEU A 130 -7.92 6.34 3.19
CA LEU A 130 -9.03 7.07 3.81
C LEU A 130 -10.20 7.27 2.84
N LEU A 131 -9.91 7.59 1.57
CA LEU A 131 -10.94 7.68 0.53
C LEU A 131 -11.66 6.34 0.34
N ALA A 132 -10.93 5.23 0.25
CA ALA A 132 -11.51 3.90 0.14
C ALA A 132 -12.33 3.55 1.40
N ALA A 133 -11.81 3.82 2.60
CA ALA A 133 -12.49 3.62 3.88
C ALA A 133 -13.84 4.36 3.94
N SER A 134 -13.86 5.63 3.52
CA SER A 134 -15.07 6.48 3.46
C SER A 134 -16.14 5.92 2.53
N ARG A 135 -15.74 5.12 1.54
CA ARG A 135 -16.60 4.54 0.50
C ARG A 135 -16.98 3.09 0.77
N VAL A 136 -16.42 2.44 1.79
CA VAL A 136 -16.83 1.08 2.18
C VAL A 136 -18.33 1.11 2.49
N PRO A 137 -19.16 0.30 1.83
CA PRO A 137 -20.60 0.39 1.99
C PRO A 137 -21.03 -0.16 3.36
N GLU A 138 -22.16 0.32 3.88
CA GLU A 138 -22.67 -0.11 5.20
C GLU A 138 -22.98 -1.62 5.27
N ASN A 139 -23.28 -2.24 4.13
CA ASN A 139 -23.54 -3.67 4.01
C ASN A 139 -22.30 -4.52 3.70
N ALA A 140 -21.10 -3.93 3.73
CA ALA A 140 -19.85 -4.67 3.59
C ALA A 140 -19.70 -5.73 4.70
N GLU A 141 -18.75 -6.64 4.53
CA GLU A 141 -18.48 -7.61 5.58
C GLU A 141 -18.11 -6.89 6.89
N ARG A 142 -18.69 -7.34 8.00
CA ARG A 142 -18.55 -6.69 9.31
C ARG A 142 -17.09 -6.38 9.69
N PRO A 143 -16.12 -7.30 9.55
CA PRO A 143 -14.72 -7.00 9.85
C PRO A 143 -14.16 -5.83 9.03
N GLN A 144 -14.42 -5.82 7.71
CA GLN A 144 -13.95 -4.75 6.82
C GLN A 144 -14.55 -3.40 7.18
N ARG A 145 -15.84 -3.38 7.54
CA ARG A 145 -16.52 -2.14 7.93
C ARG A 145 -16.03 -1.61 9.28
N ILE A 146 -15.75 -2.49 10.24
CA ILE A 146 -15.15 -2.12 11.53
C ILE A 146 -13.78 -1.47 11.31
N GLU A 147 -12.90 -2.12 10.55
CA GLU A 147 -11.56 -1.61 10.25
C GLU A 147 -11.60 -0.26 9.51
N ALA A 148 -12.53 -0.09 8.57
CA ALA A 148 -12.73 1.18 7.87
C ALA A 148 -13.16 2.30 8.82
N LEU A 149 -14.09 2.02 9.74
CA LEU A 149 -14.55 3.00 10.73
C LEU A 149 -13.45 3.34 11.75
N GLU A 150 -12.64 2.37 12.16
CA GLU A 150 -11.48 2.62 13.02
C GLU A 150 -10.45 3.53 12.33
N ALA A 151 -10.14 3.26 11.06
CA ALA A 151 -9.25 4.11 10.27
C ALA A 151 -9.79 5.55 10.12
N LEU A 152 -11.10 5.69 9.87
CA LEU A 152 -11.74 7.00 9.76
C LEU A 152 -11.79 7.73 11.12
N ILE A 153 -12.01 7.03 12.24
CA ILE A 153 -11.96 7.65 13.58
C ILE A 153 -10.57 8.22 13.88
N VAL A 154 -9.50 7.52 13.48
CA VAL A 154 -8.14 8.02 13.66
C VAL A 154 -7.89 9.29 12.84
N ALA A 155 -8.38 9.34 11.60
CA ALA A 155 -8.16 10.48 10.70
C ALA A 155 -9.11 11.65 10.96
N GLU A 156 -10.35 11.37 11.34
CA GLU A 156 -11.44 12.32 11.53
C GLU A 156 -12.10 12.12 12.91
N PRO A 157 -11.35 12.29 14.02
CA PRO A 157 -11.85 12.05 15.38
C PRO A 157 -13.00 12.98 15.78
N TRP A 158 -13.19 14.09 15.06
CA TRP A 158 -14.30 15.02 15.24
C TRP A 158 -15.61 14.56 14.56
N GLN A 159 -15.61 13.45 13.82
CA GLN A 159 -16.78 13.00 13.08
C GLN A 159 -17.55 11.91 13.84
N ARG A 160 -18.53 12.36 14.63
CA ARG A 160 -19.35 11.49 15.49
C ARG A 160 -20.00 10.30 14.77
N SER A 161 -20.43 10.46 13.51
CA SER A 161 -21.09 9.38 12.77
C SER A 161 -20.23 8.12 12.62
N HIS A 162 -18.90 8.25 12.70
CA HIS A 162 -17.98 7.12 12.63
C HIS A 162 -18.00 6.30 13.92
N TYR A 163 -18.06 6.99 15.07
CA TYR A 163 -18.20 6.36 16.38
C TYR A 163 -19.55 5.68 16.54
N ASP A 164 -20.64 6.36 16.16
CA ASP A 164 -22.00 5.79 16.20
C ASP A 164 -22.09 4.52 15.35
N GLY A 165 -21.59 4.57 14.11
CA GLY A 165 -21.58 3.42 13.21
C GLY A 165 -20.75 2.24 13.72
N LEU A 166 -19.60 2.50 14.36
CA LEU A 166 -18.75 1.45 14.93
C LEU A 166 -19.40 0.82 16.17
N ALA A 167 -19.99 1.63 17.04
CA ALA A 167 -20.70 1.15 18.22
C ALA A 167 -21.89 0.25 17.82
N ASP A 168 -22.68 0.64 16.82
CA ASP A 168 -23.80 -0.15 16.33
C ASP A 168 -23.38 -1.52 15.78
N LEU A 169 -22.30 -1.57 15.01
CA LEU A 169 -21.77 -2.85 14.50
C LEU A 169 -21.28 -3.77 15.60
N LEU A 170 -20.66 -3.22 16.65
CA LEU A 170 -20.20 -3.98 17.81
C LEU A 170 -21.38 -4.52 18.63
N ARG A 171 -22.46 -3.74 18.81
CA ARG A 171 -23.71 -4.21 19.45
C ARG A 171 -24.35 -5.35 18.67
N ILE A 172 -24.45 -5.22 17.34
CA ILE A 172 -24.99 -6.28 16.48
C ILE A 172 -24.14 -7.55 16.58
N ALA A 173 -22.82 -7.42 16.78
CA ALA A 173 -21.92 -8.55 17.04
C ALA A 173 -22.01 -9.10 18.47
N GLY A 174 -22.78 -8.47 19.36
CA GLY A 174 -22.93 -8.85 20.77
C GLY A 174 -21.82 -8.35 21.69
N ASP A 175 -20.93 -7.47 21.22
CA ASP A 175 -19.81 -6.91 21.99
C ASP A 175 -20.18 -5.56 22.60
N GLU A 176 -21.16 -5.59 23.51
CA GLU A 176 -21.69 -4.39 24.18
C GLU A 176 -20.60 -3.62 24.96
N ALA A 177 -19.63 -4.34 25.51
CA ALA A 177 -18.53 -3.76 26.26
C ALA A 177 -17.65 -2.86 25.38
N LYS A 178 -17.28 -3.34 24.18
CA LYS A 178 -16.53 -2.51 23.22
C LYS A 178 -17.38 -1.39 22.64
N ALA A 179 -18.67 -1.62 22.38
CA ALA A 179 -19.56 -0.55 21.91
C ALA A 179 -19.58 0.64 22.90
N ALA A 180 -19.75 0.36 24.19
CA ALA A 180 -19.70 1.39 25.23
C ALA A 180 -18.32 2.06 25.36
N GLU A 181 -17.23 1.32 25.09
CA GLU A 181 -15.89 1.91 25.04
C GLU A 181 -15.75 2.89 23.88
N VAL A 182 -16.24 2.54 22.68
CA VAL A 182 -16.23 3.41 21.51
C VAL A 182 -16.95 4.72 21.80
N GLU A 183 -18.13 4.66 22.39
CA GLU A 183 -18.89 5.86 22.76
C GLU A 183 -18.16 6.72 23.77
N ARG A 184 -17.53 6.12 24.79
CA ARG A 184 -16.73 6.86 25.77
C ARG A 184 -15.53 7.58 25.13
N ARG A 185 -14.91 7.01 24.09
CA ARG A 185 -13.78 7.66 23.39
C ARG A 185 -14.20 9.00 22.78
N TRP A 186 -15.38 9.08 22.17
CA TRP A 186 -15.91 10.35 21.64
C TRP A 186 -16.01 11.41 22.74
N PHE A 187 -16.60 11.06 23.89
CA PHE A 187 -16.79 11.99 25.01
C PHE A 187 -15.49 12.36 25.75
N ALA A 188 -14.38 11.68 25.47
CA ALA A 188 -13.08 11.97 26.09
C ALA A 188 -12.26 13.00 25.28
N ASP A 189 -12.62 13.21 24.00
CA ASP A 189 -11.96 14.15 23.08
C ASP A 189 -12.73 15.49 22.91
N ASP A 190 -13.92 15.62 23.53
CA ASP A 190 -14.73 16.86 23.68
C ASP A 190 -14.33 17.67 24.94
#